data_AF-A0A0W0I9F6-F1
#
_entry.id   AF-A0A0W0I9F6-F1
#
_cell.length_a   1.000
_cell.length_b   1.000
_cell.length_c   1.000
_cell.angle_alpha   90.00
_cell.angle_beta   90.00
_cell.angle_gamma   90.00
#
_symmetry.space_group_name_H-M   'P 1'
#
loop_
_entity.id
_entity.type
_entity.pdbx_description
1 polymer ?
#
loop_
_entity_poly.entity_id
_entity_poly.type
_entity_poly.pdbx_seq_one_letter_code
_entity_poly.pdbx_strand_id
1 'polypeptide(L)'
;MKTADLHSLQALRVLREQRAAACLAAQRERCRDANSELDQAREALRLHREKLVQEAEQAYGRFSEGLSVSAWRATQERLQQLDDERAALQANAEAVAVTLETEEQARERLRQAHIEQQQKTRAWQSLVEQRVRSDARLGEQRDEADLPASPPGATSSAASGNEP
;
A
#
# COMPACT_ATOMS: atom_id res chain seq x y z
N MET A 1 18.71 -21.67 -21.44
CA MET A 1 18.56 -21.33 -20.00
C MET A 1 18.04 -22.55 -19.28
N LYS A 2 18.57 -22.88 -18.09
CA LYS A 2 18.11 -24.05 -17.32
C LYS A 2 16.82 -23.67 -16.56
N THR A 3 15.95 -24.64 -16.29
CA THR A 3 14.70 -24.44 -15.51
C THR A 3 14.98 -23.85 -14.13
N ALA A 4 16.09 -24.25 -13.49
CA ALA A 4 16.57 -23.70 -12.23
C ALA A 4 16.83 -22.18 -12.30
N ASP A 5 17.38 -21.67 -13.41
CA ASP A 5 17.63 -20.23 -13.61
C ASP A 5 16.32 -19.45 -13.73
N LEU A 6 15.31 -20.06 -14.34
CA LEU A 6 13.98 -19.45 -14.46
C LEU A 6 13.26 -19.38 -13.11
N HIS A 7 13.35 -20.43 -12.30
CA HIS A 7 12.80 -20.44 -10.95
C HIS A 7 13.51 -19.46 -10.01
N SER A 8 14.84 -19.32 -10.11
CA SER A 8 15.58 -18.34 -9.30
C SER A 8 15.18 -16.90 -9.67
N LEU A 9 15.03 -16.60 -10.96
CA LEU A 9 14.54 -15.30 -11.43
C LEU A 9 13.07 -15.06 -11.05
N GLN A 10 12.23 -16.09 -11.02
CA GLN A 10 10.86 -16.01 -10.53
C GLN A 10 10.81 -15.69 -9.03
N ALA A 11 11.61 -16.38 -8.21
CA ALA A 11 11.72 -16.11 -6.78
C ALA A 11 12.15 -14.66 -6.49
N LEU A 12 13.13 -14.14 -7.23
CA LEU A 12 13.55 -12.74 -7.11
C LEU A 12 12.43 -11.75 -7.45
N ARG A 13 11.57 -12.05 -8.41
CA ARG A 13 10.43 -11.18 -8.76
C ARG A 13 9.33 -11.18 -7.70
N VAL A 14 9.02 -12.35 -7.16
CA VAL A 14 8.09 -12.50 -6.04
C VAL A 14 8.59 -11.70 -4.83
N LEU A 15 9.89 -11.78 -4.51
CA LEU A 15 10.48 -10.98 -3.43
C LEU A 15 10.36 -9.46 -3.69
N ARG A 16 10.54 -9.01 -4.94
CA ARG A 16 10.36 -7.60 -5.30
C ARG A 16 8.90 -7.14 -5.19
N GLU A 17 7.94 -7.99 -5.56
CA GLU A 17 6.50 -7.71 -5.37
C GLU A 17 6.15 -7.63 -3.88
N GLN A 18 6.61 -8.58 -3.06
CA GLN A 18 6.41 -8.55 -1.62
C GLN A 18 6.98 -7.27 -0.98
N ARG A 19 8.17 -6.83 -1.40
CA ARG A 19 8.76 -5.56 -0.95
C ARG A 19 7.91 -4.36 -1.38
N ALA A 20 7.47 -4.32 -2.64
CA ALA A 20 6.60 -3.24 -3.12
C ALA A 20 5.27 -3.19 -2.35
N ALA A 21 4.68 -4.35 -2.03
CA ALA A 21 3.47 -4.45 -1.22
C ALA A 21 3.70 -3.96 0.21
N ALA A 22 4.83 -4.35 0.83
CA ALA A 22 5.21 -3.89 2.16
C ALA A 22 5.44 -2.36 2.20
N CYS A 23 6.12 -1.80 1.21
CA CYS A 23 6.28 -0.34 1.09
C CYS A 23 4.93 0.37 0.95
N LEU A 24 4.02 -0.15 0.14
CA LEU A 24 2.68 0.41 -0.01
C LEU A 24 1.86 0.32 1.29
N ALA A 25 1.97 -0.78 2.04
CA ALA A 25 1.32 -0.94 3.33
C ALA A 25 1.85 0.09 4.35
N ALA A 26 3.18 0.22 4.48
CA ALA A 26 3.80 1.22 5.34
C ALA A 26 3.36 2.65 4.97
N GLN A 27 3.27 2.95 3.67
CA GLN A 27 2.81 4.26 3.20
C GLN A 27 1.34 4.54 3.54
N ARG A 28 0.49 3.50 3.54
CA ARG A 28 -0.92 3.64 3.95
C ARG A 28 -1.04 3.97 5.43
N GLU A 29 -0.22 3.37 6.29
CA GLU A 29 -0.19 3.74 7.70
C GLU A 29 0.23 5.20 7.89
N ARG A 30 1.30 5.65 7.21
CA ARG A 30 1.71 7.07 7.25
C ARG A 30 0.61 8.03 6.82
N CYS A 31 -0.15 7.70 5.78
CA CYS A 31 -1.30 8.51 5.37
C CYS A 31 -2.39 8.56 6.45
N ARG A 32 -2.64 7.45 7.16
CA ARG A 32 -3.61 7.42 8.27
C ARG A 32 -3.12 8.24 9.45
N ASP A 33 -1.86 8.11 9.81
CA ASP A 33 -1.23 8.87 10.89
C ASP A 33 -1.33 10.37 10.59
N ALA A 34 -0.88 10.81 9.41
CA ALA A 34 -0.96 12.21 8.97
C ALA A 34 -2.41 12.73 8.91
N ASN A 35 -3.38 11.89 8.51
CA ASN A 35 -4.79 12.28 8.54
C ASN A 35 -5.29 12.47 9.97
N SER A 36 -4.92 11.57 10.88
CA SER A 36 -5.28 11.69 12.30
C SER A 36 -4.66 12.93 12.95
N GLU A 37 -3.43 13.29 12.57
CA GLU A 37 -2.76 14.52 13.00
C GLU A 37 -3.48 15.76 12.46
N LEU A 38 -3.96 15.73 11.22
CA LEU A 38 -4.74 16.82 10.64
C LEU A 38 -6.06 17.03 11.37
N ASP A 39 -6.75 15.93 11.70
CA ASP A 39 -8.00 15.98 12.46
C ASP A 39 -7.77 16.58 13.86
N GLN A 40 -6.68 16.18 14.54
CA GLN A 40 -6.28 16.75 15.83
C GLN A 40 -5.94 18.24 15.73
N ALA A 41 -5.20 18.66 14.70
CA ALA A 41 -4.82 20.06 14.50
C ALA A 41 -6.06 20.94 14.22
N ARG A 42 -7.02 20.44 13.43
CA ARG A 42 -8.29 21.12 13.16
C ARG A 42 -9.16 21.23 14.41
N GLU A 43 -9.21 20.17 15.21
CA GLU A 43 -9.97 20.18 16.46
C GLU A 43 -9.35 21.14 17.49
N ALA A 44 -8.03 21.16 17.62
CA ALA A 44 -7.33 22.14 18.45
C ALA A 44 -7.63 23.58 18.01
N LEU A 45 -7.63 23.85 16.70
CA LEU A 45 -7.99 25.16 16.16
C LEU A 45 -9.47 25.51 16.43
N ARG A 46 -10.39 24.54 16.32
CA ARG A 46 -11.82 24.74 16.63
C ARG A 46 -12.02 25.14 18.08
N LEU A 47 -11.46 24.35 19.01
CA LEU A 47 -11.54 24.61 20.45
C LEU A 47 -10.92 25.96 20.82
N HIS A 48 -9.81 26.33 20.17
CA HIS A 48 -9.16 27.62 20.40
C HIS A 48 -10.00 28.80 19.92
N ARG A 49 -10.66 28.68 18.75
CA ARG A 49 -11.61 29.70 18.26
C ARG A 49 -12.79 29.87 19.20
N GLU A 50 -13.32 28.78 19.76
CA GLU A 50 -14.39 28.82 20.76
C GLU A 50 -13.95 29.53 22.04
N LYS A 51 -12.75 29.22 22.54
CA LYS A 51 -12.15 29.92 23.68
C LYS A 51 -11.98 31.42 23.42
N LEU A 52 -11.52 31.80 22.23
CA LEU A 52 -11.35 33.20 21.85
C LEU A 52 -12.70 33.94 21.88
N VAL A 53 -13.76 33.33 21.33
CA VAL A 53 -15.12 33.91 21.37
C VAL A 53 -15.59 34.09 22.81
N GLN A 54 -15.41 33.07 23.67
CA GLN A 54 -15.81 33.14 25.07
C GLN A 54 -15.04 34.23 25.84
N GLU A 55 -13.71 34.32 25.66
CA GLU A 55 -12.91 35.37 26.30
C GLU A 55 -13.32 36.76 25.80
N ALA A 56 -13.65 36.91 24.51
CA ALA A 56 -14.15 38.16 23.95
C ALA A 56 -15.52 38.54 24.52
N GLU A 57 -16.47 37.61 24.60
CA GLU A 57 -17.80 37.85 25.18
C GLU A 57 -17.69 38.27 26.66
N GLN A 58 -16.85 37.60 27.44
CA GLN A 58 -16.59 37.96 28.84
C GLN A 58 -15.94 39.34 28.96
N ALA A 59 -15.01 39.67 28.06
CA ALA A 59 -14.38 40.99 28.01
C ALA A 59 -15.41 42.10 27.76
N TYR A 60 -16.29 41.93 26.77
CA TYR A 60 -17.33 42.90 26.43
C TYR A 60 -18.39 43.02 27.52
N GLY A 61 -18.78 41.91 28.16
CA GLY A 61 -19.70 41.91 29.31
C GLY A 61 -19.15 42.75 30.46
N ARG A 62 -17.91 42.47 30.89
CA ARG A 62 -17.25 43.26 31.95
C ARG A 62 -17.02 44.72 31.53
N PHE A 63 -16.82 44.99 30.24
CA PHE A 63 -16.69 46.36 29.73
C PHE A 63 -17.99 47.13 29.93
N SER A 64 -19.14 46.51 29.62
CA SER A 64 -20.46 47.11 29.83
C SER A 64 -20.79 47.36 31.32
N GLU A 65 -20.17 46.61 32.23
CA GLU A 65 -20.33 46.74 33.69
C GLU A 65 -19.41 47.80 34.33
N GLY A 66 -18.55 48.48 33.55
CA GLY A 66 -17.68 49.55 34.06
C GLY A 66 -16.26 49.09 34.44
N LEU A 67 -15.64 48.27 33.60
CA LEU A 67 -14.24 47.85 33.71
C LEU A 67 -13.28 49.05 33.81
N SER A 68 -12.26 48.94 34.65
CA SER A 68 -11.20 49.94 34.71
C SER A 68 -10.36 49.94 33.42
N VAL A 69 -9.77 51.09 33.08
CA VAL A 69 -8.94 51.25 31.88
C VAL A 69 -7.75 50.29 31.87
N SER A 70 -7.12 50.04 33.02
CA SER A 70 -5.99 49.11 33.14
C SER A 70 -6.41 47.66 32.89
N ALA A 71 -7.56 47.25 33.43
CA ALA A 71 -8.08 45.90 33.21
C ALA A 71 -8.62 45.72 31.79
N TRP A 72 -9.15 46.76 31.16
CA TRP A 72 -9.48 46.74 29.72
C TRP A 72 -8.23 46.54 28.85
N ARG A 73 -7.14 47.27 29.10
CA ARG A 73 -5.87 47.08 28.38
C ARG A 73 -5.32 45.67 28.52
N ALA A 74 -5.29 45.13 29.74
CA ALA A 74 -4.86 43.75 29.98
C ALA A 74 -5.72 42.73 29.21
N THR A 75 -7.03 43.02 29.08
CA THR A 75 -7.95 42.16 28.32
C THR A 75 -7.70 42.26 26.81
N GLN A 76 -7.39 43.45 26.29
CA GLN A 76 -6.98 43.62 24.88
C GLN A 76 -5.67 42.88 24.58
N GLU A 77 -4.67 42.98 25.45
CA GLU A 77 -3.40 42.24 25.31
C GLU A 77 -3.65 40.73 25.30
N ARG A 78 -4.54 40.25 26.18
CA ARG A 78 -4.91 38.84 26.23
C ARG A 78 -5.61 38.36 24.95
N LEU A 79 -6.55 39.16 24.42
CA LEU A 79 -7.23 38.84 23.16
C LEU A 79 -6.27 38.83 21.98
N GLN A 80 -5.29 39.75 21.96
CA GLN A 80 -4.24 39.75 20.95
C GLN A 80 -3.39 38.47 21.01
N GLN A 81 -2.97 38.05 22.21
CA GLN A 81 -2.23 36.80 22.39
C GLN A 81 -3.02 35.59 21.88
N LEU A 82 -4.32 35.52 22.17
CA LEU A 82 -5.18 34.46 21.65
C LEU A 82 -5.30 34.49 20.12
N ASP A 83 -5.33 35.67 19.51
CA ASP A 83 -5.37 35.84 18.06
C ASP A 83 -4.06 35.34 17.40
N ASP A 84 -2.92 35.68 18.00
CA ASP A 84 -1.60 35.22 17.58
C ASP A 84 -1.48 33.69 17.72
N GLU A 85 -1.96 33.12 18.84
CA GLU A 85 -2.06 31.66 19.06
C GLU A 85 -2.96 31.01 18.00
N ARG A 86 -4.09 31.63 17.62
CA ARG A 86 -4.97 31.14 16.56
C ARG A 86 -4.25 31.09 15.22
N ALA A 87 -3.50 32.15 14.89
CA ALA A 87 -2.72 32.20 13.65
C ALA A 87 -1.67 31.08 13.59
N ALA A 88 -0.98 30.83 14.70
CA ALA A 88 -0.03 29.72 14.81
C ALA A 88 -0.70 28.34 14.64
N LEU A 89 -1.85 28.12 15.28
CA LEU A 89 -2.62 26.88 15.14
C LEU A 89 -3.13 26.68 13.72
N GLN A 90 -3.57 27.75 13.05
CA GLN A 90 -3.99 27.69 11.66
C GLN A 90 -2.83 27.33 10.74
N ALA A 91 -1.67 27.98 10.90
CA ALA A 91 -0.47 27.65 10.13
C ALA A 91 -0.03 26.19 10.35
N ASN A 92 -0.16 25.68 11.58
CA ASN A 92 0.12 24.27 11.88
C ASN A 92 -0.86 23.33 11.15
N ALA A 93 -2.17 23.59 11.19
CA ALA A 93 -3.15 22.78 10.48
C ALA A 93 -2.94 22.79 8.96
N GLU A 94 -2.53 23.93 8.39
CA GLU A 94 -2.16 24.05 6.97
C GLU A 94 -0.90 23.26 6.65
N ALA A 95 0.14 23.31 7.49
CA ALA A 95 1.37 22.54 7.31
C ALA A 95 1.14 21.02 7.37
N VAL A 96 0.29 20.56 8.29
CA VAL A 96 -0.09 19.14 8.37
C VAL A 96 -0.92 18.72 7.15
N ALA A 97 -1.79 19.60 6.64
CA ALA A 97 -2.56 19.31 5.41
C ALA A 97 -1.64 19.14 4.18
N VAL A 98 -0.60 19.98 4.06
CA VAL A 98 0.42 19.83 3.00
C VAL A 98 1.17 18.50 3.18
N THR A 99 1.55 18.15 4.41
CA THR A 99 2.20 16.86 4.70
C THR A 99 1.32 15.69 4.26
N LEU A 100 0.04 15.69 4.62
CA LEU A 100 -0.92 14.66 4.20
C LEU A 100 -0.97 14.55 2.67
N GLU A 101 -1.07 15.67 1.96
CA GLU A 101 -1.08 15.69 0.50
C GLU A 101 0.19 15.03 -0.08
N THR A 102 1.37 15.34 0.48
CA THR A 102 2.63 14.73 0.03
C THR A 102 2.67 13.22 0.26
N GLU A 103 2.16 12.74 1.39
CA GLU A 103 2.08 11.32 1.72
C GLU A 103 1.07 10.59 0.81
N GLU A 104 -0.04 11.22 0.45
CA GLU A 104 -1.02 10.68 -0.49
C GLU A 104 -0.47 10.59 -1.92
N GLN A 105 0.27 11.61 -2.37
CA GLN A 105 0.98 11.57 -3.65
C GLN A 105 2.01 10.43 -3.68
N ALA A 106 2.76 10.24 -2.59
CA ALA A 106 3.71 9.12 -2.47
C ALA A 106 2.99 7.76 -2.47
N ARG A 107 1.82 7.65 -1.82
CA ARG A 107 0.97 6.45 -1.86
C ARG A 107 0.57 6.09 -3.29
N GLU A 108 0.15 7.08 -4.09
CA GLU A 108 -0.29 6.82 -5.45
C GLU A 108 0.87 6.38 -6.35
N ARG A 109 2.05 6.98 -6.21
CA ARG A 109 3.27 6.54 -6.91
C ARG A 109 3.64 5.09 -6.55
N LEU A 110 3.60 4.73 -5.27
CA LEU A 110 3.87 3.36 -4.81
C LEU A 110 2.80 2.38 -5.29
N ARG A 111 1.54 2.80 -5.36
CA ARG A 111 0.45 1.98 -5.89
C ARG A 111 0.68 1.63 -7.35
N GLN A 112 1.04 2.61 -8.18
CA GLN A 112 1.36 2.39 -9.59
C GLN A 112 2.55 1.44 -9.75
N ALA A 113 3.65 1.69 -9.03
CA ALA A 113 4.83 0.83 -9.05
C ALA A 113 4.51 -0.62 -8.62
N HIS A 114 3.66 -0.80 -7.60
CA HIS A 114 3.22 -2.12 -7.16
C HIS A 114 2.39 -2.84 -8.23
N ILE A 115 1.45 -2.15 -8.89
CA ILE A 115 0.65 -2.72 -9.99
C ILE A 115 1.55 -3.18 -11.14
N GLU A 116 2.50 -2.35 -11.56
CA GLU A 116 3.45 -2.72 -12.61
C GLU A 116 4.30 -3.94 -12.22
N GLN A 117 4.79 -3.96 -10.98
CA GLN A 117 5.59 -5.08 -10.47
C GLN A 117 4.77 -6.36 -10.44
N GLN A 118 3.52 -6.30 -10.00
CA GLN A 118 2.60 -7.43 -9.99
C GLN A 118 2.31 -7.94 -11.40
N GLN A 119 2.06 -7.05 -12.37
CA GLN A 119 1.88 -7.44 -13.78
C GLN A 119 3.11 -8.16 -14.32
N LYS A 120 4.32 -7.64 -14.05
CA LYS A 120 5.58 -8.28 -14.41
C LYS A 120 5.69 -9.67 -13.76
N THR A 121 5.42 -9.81 -12.46
CA THR A 121 5.47 -11.11 -11.79
C THR A 121 4.52 -12.12 -12.43
N ARG A 122 3.27 -11.74 -12.70
CA ARG A 122 2.26 -12.61 -13.34
C ARG A 122 2.67 -13.04 -14.75
N ALA A 123 3.17 -12.11 -15.57
CA ALA A 123 3.67 -12.45 -16.90
C ALA A 123 4.82 -13.46 -16.82
N TRP A 124 5.76 -13.26 -15.91
CA TRP A 124 6.86 -14.21 -15.71
C TRP A 124 6.40 -15.57 -15.18
N GLN A 125 5.43 -15.62 -14.27
CA GLN A 125 4.84 -16.88 -13.81
C GLN A 125 4.27 -17.69 -14.98
N SER A 126 3.50 -17.06 -15.87
CA SER A 126 2.94 -17.74 -17.04
C SER A 126 4.03 -18.29 -17.99
N LEU A 127 5.14 -17.58 -18.17
CA LEU A 127 6.26 -18.03 -18.99
C LEU A 127 6.99 -19.22 -18.38
N VAL A 128 7.20 -19.21 -17.06
CA VAL A 128 7.81 -20.35 -16.35
C VAL A 128 6.90 -21.57 -16.41
N GLU A 129 5.60 -21.41 -16.16
CA GLU A 129 4.63 -22.51 -16.28
C GLU A 129 4.60 -23.11 -17.69
N GLN A 130 4.59 -22.27 -18.72
CA GLN A 130 4.63 -22.74 -20.11
C GLN A 130 5.92 -23.52 -20.40
N ARG A 131 7.06 -23.04 -19.87
CA ARG A 131 8.34 -23.72 -20.04
C ARG A 131 8.36 -25.08 -19.33
N VAL A 132 7.91 -25.14 -18.09
CA VAL A 132 7.82 -26.40 -17.32
C VAL A 132 6.93 -27.40 -18.03
N ARG A 133 5.77 -26.99 -18.56
CA ARG A 133 4.89 -27.85 -19.37
C ARG A 133 5.57 -28.35 -20.65
N SER A 134 6.34 -27.49 -21.32
CA SER A 134 7.07 -27.88 -22.52
C SER A 134 8.19 -28.88 -22.22
N ASP A 135 8.94 -28.66 -21.14
CA ASP A 135 10.03 -29.55 -20.75
C ASP A 135 9.48 -30.92 -20.29
N ALA A 136 8.31 -30.95 -19.62
CA ALA A 136 7.62 -32.19 -19.27
C ALA A 136 7.19 -32.99 -20.52
N ARG A 137 6.55 -32.34 -21.50
CA ARG A 137 6.16 -32.98 -22.77
C ARG A 137 7.33 -33.54 -23.56
N LEU A 138 8.48 -32.84 -23.56
CA LEU A 138 9.69 -33.34 -24.21
C LEU A 138 10.28 -34.55 -23.47
N GLY A 139 10.16 -34.60 -22.15
CA GLY A 139 10.51 -35.77 -21.35
C GLY A 139 9.63 -36.96 -21.70
N GLU A 140 8.31 -36.77 -21.72
CA GLU A 140 7.33 -37.80 -22.11
C GLU A 140 7.61 -38.36 -23.50
N GLN A 141 7.87 -37.50 -24.50
CA GLN A 141 8.22 -37.94 -25.86
C GLN A 141 9.52 -38.74 -25.94
N ARG A 142 10.51 -38.40 -25.09
CA ARG A 142 11.77 -39.12 -25.03
C ARG A 142 11.58 -40.48 -24.37
N ASP A 143 10.85 -40.53 -23.28
CA ASP A 143 10.52 -41.77 -22.58
C ASP A 143 9.70 -42.70 -23.49
N GLU A 144 8.80 -42.15 -24.32
CA GLU A 144 8.07 -42.89 -25.36
C GLU A 144 8.97 -43.42 -26.49
N ALA A 145 9.99 -42.65 -26.90
CA ALA A 145 10.95 -43.06 -27.94
C ALA A 145 11.97 -44.10 -27.44
N ASP A 146 12.27 -44.08 -26.14
CA ASP A 146 13.17 -45.03 -25.48
C ASP A 146 12.46 -46.34 -25.06
N LEU A 147 11.13 -46.45 -25.27
CA LEU A 147 10.41 -47.72 -25.16
C LEU A 147 10.88 -48.67 -26.28
N PRO A 148 11.35 -49.89 -25.95
CA PRO A 148 11.70 -50.86 -26.98
C PRO A 148 10.44 -51.16 -27.80
N ALA A 149 10.55 -51.01 -29.14
CA ALA A 149 9.51 -51.43 -30.06
C ALA A 149 9.12 -52.88 -29.70
N SER A 150 7.88 -53.07 -29.25
CA SER A 150 7.37 -54.40 -28.96
C SER A 150 7.54 -55.22 -30.24
N PRO A 151 8.24 -56.37 -30.21
CA PRO A 151 8.57 -57.09 -31.43
C PRO A 151 7.26 -57.52 -32.11
N PRO A 152 7.11 -57.29 -33.43
CA PRO A 152 5.96 -57.80 -34.16
C PRO A 152 6.16 -59.32 -34.30
N GLY A 153 5.62 -60.09 -33.36
CA GLY A 153 5.72 -61.55 -33.46
C GLY A 153 5.65 -62.28 -32.13
N ALA A 154 4.52 -62.18 -31.44
CA ALA A 154 4.10 -63.23 -30.50
C ALA A 154 2.75 -63.81 -30.98
N THR A 155 2.72 -64.32 -32.20
CA THR A 155 1.78 -65.38 -32.54
C THR A 155 2.27 -66.64 -31.83
N SER A 156 1.68 -66.93 -30.67
CA SER A 156 1.86 -68.17 -29.95
C SER A 156 1.51 -69.37 -30.84
N SER A 157 2.49 -70.23 -31.05
CA SER A 157 2.32 -71.58 -31.57
C SER A 157 1.34 -72.43 -30.74
N ALA A 158 0.59 -73.25 -31.47
CA ALA A 158 0.19 -74.63 -31.16
C ALA A 158 -0.83 -74.94 -30.03
N ALA A 159 -2.02 -75.37 -30.45
CA ALA A 159 -2.79 -76.47 -29.85
C ALA A 159 -3.60 -77.13 -30.99
N SER A 160 -3.05 -78.14 -31.66
CA SER A 160 -3.22 -79.58 -31.39
C SER A 160 -4.66 -80.10 -31.54
N GLY A 161 -4.93 -80.66 -32.73
CA GLY A 161 -5.71 -81.89 -33.01
C GLY A 161 -7.14 -82.06 -32.51
N ASN A 162 -8.09 -82.28 -33.45
CA ASN A 162 -8.83 -83.55 -33.55
C ASN A 162 -9.70 -83.60 -34.81
N GLU A 163 -9.54 -84.62 -35.65
CA GLU A 163 -10.57 -85.25 -36.52
C GLU A 163 -9.93 -86.44 -37.28
N PRO A 164 -10.69 -87.47 -37.72
CA PRO A 164 -12.09 -87.79 -37.46
C PRO A 164 -12.32 -89.06 -36.62
#